data_AF-A0A246U874-F1
#
_entry.id   AF-A0A246U874-F1
#
_cell.length_a   1.000
_cell.length_b   1.000
_cell.length_c   1.000
_cell.angle_alpha   90.00
_cell.angle_beta   90.00
_cell.angle_gamma   90.00
#
_symmetry.space_group_name_H-M   'P 1'
#
loop_
_entity.id
_entity.type
_entity.pdbx_description
1 polymer ?
#
loop_
_entity_poly.entity_id
_entity_poly.type
_entity_poly.pdbx_seq_one_letter_code
_entity_poly.pdbx_strand_id
1 'polypeptide(L)'
;MADAAVSQRQGSRSGSAPASRPFSAFERLVAWRYLRARRKEAFISVIAGFSFIGIMLGVATLIIVMAVMNGFRTELISRILGINGHMIVQPVDTPFNDYPALTDRLGAVPGVKLALPLVEGQTLASGQGGAGTGALVRGIRPEDLDKVKTVSGNIKSGDLVGFAAGQGVLIGSGMATQLGLQAGDTITLISPEGDVTPMGVNPRVKSYKVSGIFEIGMSEYDATIIYMPLEEAQLYFNAEGLVQSIELFVDNPDDIDNMRPKVEAAAGRQIAITDWRQRNQTFFSALEVERNVMFMILTLIVLVAALNIISGLIMLVKDKGSDIAILRTMGASSGAIMRIFFMTGAAIGVVGTLAGVLLGVIVCINIEKIREFFSWVSGTVLFDPQLYFLSQLPAEMSLRETLSVVIMALTLSFLATIFPAWRASKLDPVQALRYE
;
A
#
# COMPACT_ATOMS: atom_id res chain seq x y z
N MET A 1 102.31 4.33 1.09
CA MET A 1 102.33 3.65 -0.22
C MET A 1 100.91 3.22 -0.51
N ALA A 2 100.20 4.06 -1.26
CA ALA A 2 99.82 3.80 -2.66
C ALA A 2 98.46 3.05 -2.67
N ASP A 3 97.37 3.77 -2.94
CA ASP A 3 96.73 3.90 -4.28
C ASP A 3 95.92 2.63 -4.62
N ALA A 4 94.58 2.74 -4.68
CA ALA A 4 93.81 2.84 -5.93
C ALA A 4 93.65 1.46 -6.61
N ALA A 5 92.51 0.97 -7.07
CA ALA A 5 91.17 1.49 -7.25
C ALA A 5 90.23 0.33 -7.67
N VAL A 6 88.93 0.64 -7.79
CA VAL A 6 87.91 -0.01 -8.64
C VAL A 6 87.27 -1.30 -8.16
N SER A 7 86.01 -1.20 -7.71
CA SER A 7 84.85 -1.72 -8.46
C SER A 7 83.55 -1.43 -7.70
N GLN A 8 82.92 -0.29 -8.00
CA GLN A 8 81.52 -0.04 -7.67
C GLN A 8 80.65 -0.83 -8.65
N ARG A 9 80.07 -1.95 -8.21
CA ARG A 9 78.87 -2.52 -8.86
C ARG A 9 77.64 -1.88 -8.24
N GLN A 10 77.08 -0.89 -8.94
CA GLN A 10 75.72 -0.42 -8.72
C GLN A 10 74.75 -1.58 -8.98
N GLY A 11 74.17 -2.14 -7.91
CA GLY A 11 72.97 -2.95 -7.99
C GLY A 11 71.78 -2.04 -8.25
N SER A 12 71.26 -2.04 -9.48
CA SER A 12 70.00 -1.41 -9.83
C SER A 12 68.86 -2.11 -9.05
N ARG A 13 68.33 -1.42 -8.04
CA ARG A 13 67.04 -1.79 -7.45
C ARG A 13 65.97 -1.53 -8.51
N SER A 14 65.49 -2.59 -9.14
CA SER A 14 64.27 -2.56 -9.96
C SER A 14 63.09 -2.18 -9.06
N GLY A 15 62.69 -0.91 -9.08
CA GLY A 15 61.44 -0.47 -8.49
C GLY A 15 60.29 -1.10 -9.24
N SER A 16 59.64 -2.12 -8.65
CA SER A 16 58.37 -2.63 -9.13
C SER A 16 57.36 -1.48 -9.14
N ALA A 17 56.79 -1.16 -10.31
CA ALA A 17 55.74 -0.16 -10.43
C ALA A 17 54.60 -0.46 -9.44
N PRO A 18 54.00 0.56 -8.80
CA PRO A 18 52.94 0.33 -7.82
C PRO A 18 51.76 -0.38 -8.49
N ALA A 19 51.37 -1.52 -7.92
CA ALA A 19 50.17 -2.23 -8.34
C ALA A 19 48.98 -1.27 -8.36
N SER A 20 48.20 -1.30 -9.45
CA SER A 20 47.05 -0.41 -9.60
C SER A 20 46.09 -0.56 -8.41
N ARG A 21 45.67 0.57 -7.84
CA ARG A 21 44.67 0.59 -6.76
C ARG A 21 43.39 -0.11 -7.25
N PRO A 22 42.66 -0.83 -6.39
CA PRO A 22 41.37 -1.42 -6.75
C PRO A 22 40.42 -0.32 -7.27
N PHE A 23 39.67 -0.60 -8.33
CA PHE A 23 38.77 0.33 -9.02
C PHE A 23 39.48 1.55 -9.64
N SER A 24 40.71 1.36 -10.12
CA SER A 24 41.49 2.42 -10.78
C SER A 24 40.82 2.97 -12.05
N ALA A 25 41.28 4.15 -12.50
CA ALA A 25 40.80 4.75 -13.75
C ALA A 25 40.97 3.81 -14.97
N PHE A 26 42.03 3.00 -14.98
CA PHE A 26 42.26 1.96 -15.98
C PHE A 26 41.12 0.93 -15.98
N GLU A 27 40.79 0.35 -14.83
CA GLU A 27 39.75 -0.69 -14.74
C GLU A 27 38.38 -0.16 -15.16
N ARG A 28 38.04 1.08 -14.79
CA ARG A 28 36.81 1.76 -15.21
C ARG A 28 36.76 2.01 -16.71
N LEU A 29 37.87 2.45 -17.31
CA LEU A 29 37.97 2.73 -18.74
C LEU A 29 37.79 1.43 -19.55
N VAL A 30 38.41 0.33 -19.13
CA VAL A 30 38.26 -0.98 -19.78
C VAL A 30 36.82 -1.49 -19.64
N ALA A 31 36.24 -1.44 -18.43
CA ALA A 31 34.86 -1.86 -18.19
C ALA A 31 33.86 -1.07 -19.07
N TRP A 32 34.03 0.25 -19.18
CA TRP A 32 33.20 1.10 -20.05
C TRP A 32 33.39 0.77 -21.54
N ARG A 33 34.62 0.46 -21.96
CA ARG A 33 34.91 0.06 -23.34
C ARG A 33 34.26 -1.27 -23.71
N TYR A 34 34.18 -2.22 -22.78
CA TYR A 34 33.48 -3.50 -22.98
C TYR A 34 31.95 -3.33 -23.04
N LEU A 35 31.39 -2.29 -22.41
CA LEU A 35 29.96 -1.97 -22.53
C LEU A 35 29.61 -1.26 -23.84
N ARG A 36 30.56 -0.53 -24.45
CA ARG A 36 30.31 0.29 -25.63
C ARG A 36 30.29 -0.56 -26.90
N ALA A 37 29.11 -0.71 -27.50
CA ALA A 37 28.90 -1.47 -28.74
C ALA A 37 29.79 -0.96 -29.90
N ARG A 38 30.64 -1.85 -30.45
CA ARG A 38 31.25 -1.69 -31.78
C ARG A 38 30.50 -2.58 -32.79
N ARG A 39 30.37 -2.13 -34.05
CA ARG A 39 29.62 -2.85 -35.12
C ARG A 39 30.05 -4.31 -35.36
N LYS A 40 31.27 -4.70 -34.98
CA LYS A 40 31.76 -6.10 -35.08
C LYS A 40 31.35 -7.00 -33.89
N GLU A 41 30.76 -6.42 -32.84
CA GLU A 41 30.40 -7.10 -31.57
C GLU A 41 28.90 -6.97 -31.26
N ALA A 42 28.06 -6.94 -32.30
CA ALA A 42 26.62 -6.70 -32.18
C ALA A 42 25.93 -7.73 -31.26
N PHE A 43 26.35 -8.99 -31.27
CA PHE A 43 25.74 -10.08 -30.50
C PHE A 43 25.87 -9.87 -28.97
N ILE A 44 27.04 -9.41 -28.51
CA ILE A 44 27.32 -9.10 -27.10
C ILE A 44 26.47 -7.92 -26.63
N SER A 45 26.37 -6.88 -27.46
CA SER A 45 25.55 -5.70 -27.15
C SER A 45 24.07 -6.02 -27.05
N VAL A 46 23.58 -7.00 -27.81
CA VAL A 46 22.18 -7.43 -27.79
C VAL A 46 21.84 -8.14 -26.46
N ILE A 47 22.71 -9.02 -25.96
CA ILE A 47 22.47 -9.73 -24.70
C ILE A 47 22.55 -8.79 -23.49
N ALA A 48 23.50 -7.85 -23.50
CA ALA A 48 23.55 -6.77 -22.50
C ALA A 48 22.27 -5.91 -22.56
N GLY A 49 21.75 -5.63 -23.76
CA GLY A 49 20.47 -4.97 -23.98
C GLY A 49 19.29 -5.74 -23.38
N PHE A 50 19.20 -7.06 -23.59
CA PHE A 50 18.14 -7.88 -22.98
C PHE A 50 18.21 -7.92 -21.46
N SER A 51 19.42 -7.98 -20.89
CA SER A 51 19.61 -7.93 -19.44
C SER A 51 19.19 -6.57 -18.87
N PHE A 52 19.58 -5.48 -19.54
CA PHE A 52 19.17 -4.13 -19.20
C PHE A 52 17.64 -3.96 -19.25
N ILE A 53 17.00 -4.37 -20.35
CA ILE A 53 15.54 -4.29 -20.52
C ILE A 53 14.83 -5.13 -19.47
N GLY A 54 15.31 -6.36 -19.20
CA GLY A 54 14.73 -7.23 -18.19
C GLY A 54 14.74 -6.61 -16.79
N ILE A 55 15.86 -6.03 -16.38
CA ILE A 55 15.98 -5.36 -15.07
C ILE A 55 15.13 -4.08 -15.03
N MET A 56 15.19 -3.28 -16.10
CA MET A 56 14.41 -2.05 -16.23
C MET A 56 12.91 -2.34 -16.08
N LEU A 57 12.39 -3.32 -16.83
CA LEU A 57 10.97 -3.69 -16.78
C LEU A 57 10.62 -4.35 -15.44
N GLY A 58 11.47 -5.23 -14.90
CA GLY A 58 11.23 -5.86 -13.60
C GLY A 58 11.12 -4.84 -12.46
N VAL A 59 12.05 -3.88 -12.40
CA VAL A 59 12.04 -2.79 -11.40
C VAL A 59 10.85 -1.86 -11.61
N ALA A 60 10.57 -1.45 -12.85
CA ALA A 60 9.43 -0.58 -13.15
C ALA A 60 8.10 -1.25 -12.75
N THR A 61 7.91 -2.52 -13.10
CA THR A 61 6.69 -3.28 -12.79
C THR A 61 6.51 -3.40 -11.28
N LEU A 62 7.58 -3.69 -10.55
CA LEU A 62 7.52 -3.81 -9.09
C LEU A 62 7.13 -2.49 -8.41
N ILE A 63 7.66 -1.36 -8.89
CA ILE A 63 7.26 -0.03 -8.40
C ILE A 63 5.80 0.28 -8.73
N ILE A 64 5.37 0.03 -9.97
CA ILE A 64 4.01 0.33 -10.43
C ILE A 64 2.99 -0.47 -9.61
N VAL A 65 3.19 -1.79 -9.48
CA VAL A 65 2.25 -2.65 -8.76
C VAL A 65 2.16 -2.23 -7.30
N MET A 66 3.29 -1.97 -6.61
CA MET A 66 3.24 -1.55 -5.21
C MET A 66 2.58 -0.17 -5.05
N ALA A 67 2.82 0.77 -5.96
CA ALA A 67 2.18 2.08 -5.93
C ALA A 67 0.66 1.99 -6.11
N VAL A 68 0.19 1.18 -7.07
CA VAL A 68 -1.24 0.96 -7.30
C VAL A 68 -1.89 0.28 -6.10
N MET A 69 -1.25 -0.76 -5.53
CA MET A 69 -1.79 -1.44 -4.35
C MET A 69 -1.87 -0.52 -3.12
N ASN A 70 -0.87 0.34 -2.92
CA ASN A 70 -0.92 1.34 -1.86
C ASN A 70 -2.03 2.36 -2.08
N GLY A 71 -2.17 2.87 -3.30
CA GLY A 71 -3.24 3.80 -3.63
C GLY A 71 -4.62 3.18 -3.42
N PHE A 72 -4.79 1.92 -3.82
CA PHE A 72 -6.04 1.17 -3.62
C PHE A 72 -6.33 0.99 -2.13
N ARG A 73 -5.32 0.59 -1.34
CA ARG A 73 -5.43 0.48 0.12
C ARG A 73 -5.84 1.82 0.75
N THR A 74 -5.19 2.92 0.38
CA THR A 74 -5.46 4.25 0.98
C THR A 74 -6.88 4.70 0.65
N GLU A 75 -7.32 4.57 -0.59
CA GLU A 75 -8.65 5.01 -1.01
C GLU A 75 -9.77 4.12 -0.43
N LEU A 76 -9.50 2.83 -0.22
CA LEU A 76 -10.44 1.97 0.49
C LEU A 76 -10.50 2.29 1.99
N ILE A 77 -9.35 2.49 2.63
CA ILE A 77 -9.28 2.87 4.05
C ILE A 77 -10.01 4.20 4.26
N SER A 78 -9.76 5.22 3.43
CA SER A 78 -10.37 6.54 3.58
C SER A 78 -11.89 6.47 3.54
N ARG A 79 -12.46 5.62 2.67
CA ARG A 79 -13.91 5.38 2.58
C ARG A 79 -14.46 4.63 3.78
N ILE A 80 -13.78 3.59 4.27
CA ILE A 80 -14.20 2.83 5.45
C ILE A 80 -14.17 3.69 6.72
N LEU A 81 -13.12 4.52 6.88
CA LEU A 81 -12.92 5.39 8.05
C LEU A 81 -13.78 6.65 8.05
N GLY A 82 -14.22 7.13 6.89
CA GLY A 82 -15.05 8.33 6.80
C GLY A 82 -16.45 8.18 7.41
N ILE A 83 -16.87 6.95 7.73
CA ILE A 83 -18.24 6.63 8.17
C ILE A 83 -18.31 6.07 9.58
N ASN A 84 -17.29 5.32 10.00
CA ASN A 84 -17.21 4.70 11.32
C ASN A 84 -16.13 5.37 12.16
N GLY A 85 -16.31 5.38 13.49
CA GLY A 85 -15.24 5.77 14.39
C GLY A 85 -13.97 4.93 14.18
N HIS A 86 -12.82 5.59 14.31
CA HIS A 86 -11.51 4.93 14.21
C HIS A 86 -11.26 3.97 15.37
N MET A 87 -11.78 4.29 16.56
CA MET A 87 -11.76 3.44 17.75
C MET A 87 -13.15 3.34 18.34
N ILE A 88 -13.56 2.14 18.72
CA ILE A 88 -14.86 1.87 19.34
C ILE A 88 -14.59 1.42 20.77
N VAL A 89 -15.08 2.21 21.71
CA VAL A 89 -14.97 1.94 23.14
C VAL A 89 -16.24 1.25 23.59
N GLN A 90 -16.12 0.07 24.19
CA GLN A 90 -17.23 -0.73 24.69
C GLN A 90 -17.04 -1.06 26.17
N PRO A 91 -18.12 -1.20 26.94
CA PRO A 91 -18.02 -1.56 28.35
C PRO A 91 -17.59 -3.02 28.51
N VAL A 92 -16.69 -3.30 29.45
CA VAL A 92 -16.32 -4.67 29.85
C VAL A 92 -16.91 -5.04 31.21
N ASP A 93 -16.98 -4.05 32.10
CA ASP A 93 -17.41 -4.16 33.48
C ASP A 93 -18.89 -3.82 33.65
N THR A 94 -19.25 -2.54 33.57
CA THR A 94 -20.63 -2.04 33.76
C THR A 94 -21.13 -1.29 32.52
N PRO A 95 -22.44 -1.25 32.25
CA PRO A 95 -22.96 -0.46 31.12
C PRO A 95 -22.55 1.02 31.20
N PHE A 96 -22.46 1.70 30.06
CA PHE A 96 -22.19 3.14 30.01
C PHE A 96 -23.44 3.95 30.36
N ASN A 97 -23.74 4.03 31.66
CA ASN A 97 -24.77 4.89 32.23
C ASN A 97 -24.27 6.33 32.48
N ASP A 98 -22.96 6.50 32.65
CA ASP A 98 -22.26 7.78 32.81
C ASP A 98 -21.72 8.32 31.48
N TYR A 99 -22.31 7.87 30.37
CA TYR A 99 -21.80 8.14 29.02
C TYR A 99 -21.59 9.63 28.68
N PRO A 100 -22.40 10.62 29.15
CA PRO A 100 -22.12 12.01 28.84
C PRO A 100 -20.77 12.48 29.38
N ALA A 101 -20.47 12.18 30.65
CA ALA A 101 -19.20 12.54 31.26
C ALA A 101 -18.03 11.73 30.67
N LEU A 102 -18.27 10.47 30.32
CA LEU A 102 -17.25 9.63 29.67
C LEU A 102 -16.92 10.14 28.26
N THR A 103 -17.94 10.49 27.45
CA THR A 103 -17.76 11.09 26.12
C THR A 103 -16.93 12.37 26.19
N ASP A 104 -17.21 13.27 27.14
CA ASP A 104 -16.44 14.51 27.31
C ASP A 104 -14.98 14.25 27.67
N ARG A 105 -14.74 13.30 28.59
CA ARG A 105 -13.37 12.89 28.98
C ARG A 105 -12.59 12.29 27.82
N LEU A 106 -13.22 11.42 27.03
CA LEU A 106 -12.61 10.80 25.87
C LEU A 106 -12.37 11.82 24.74
N GLY A 107 -13.29 12.77 24.55
CA GLY A 107 -13.14 13.87 23.60
C GLY A 107 -12.03 14.85 23.97
N ALA A 108 -11.69 14.97 25.25
CA ALA A 108 -10.60 15.83 25.74
C ALA A 108 -9.19 15.22 25.56
N VAL A 109 -9.08 13.96 25.12
CA VAL A 109 -7.79 13.30 24.89
C VAL A 109 -7.08 13.95 23.69
N PRO A 110 -5.82 14.42 23.82
CA PRO A 110 -5.08 14.98 22.70
C PRO A 110 -4.97 13.98 21.54
N GLY A 111 -5.46 14.39 20.36
CA GLY A 111 -5.52 13.54 19.16
C GLY A 111 -6.91 12.98 18.86
N VAL A 112 -7.91 13.15 19.75
CA VAL A 112 -9.32 12.84 19.50
C VAL A 112 -10.03 14.10 18.97
N LYS A 113 -10.62 14.01 17.78
CA LYS A 113 -11.43 15.07 17.17
C LYS A 113 -12.87 15.05 17.64
N LEU A 114 -13.43 13.85 17.81
CA LEU A 114 -14.84 13.65 18.12
C LEU A 114 -15.02 12.34 18.89
N ALA A 115 -15.85 12.39 19.93
CA ALA A 115 -16.32 11.21 20.65
C ALA A 115 -17.85 11.15 20.51
N LEU A 116 -18.36 10.04 19.98
CA LEU A 116 -19.76 9.84 19.65
C LEU A 116 -20.36 8.72 20.49
N PRO A 117 -21.25 9.03 21.45
CA PRO A 117 -22.00 8.01 22.15
C PRO A 117 -23.07 7.42 21.21
N LEU A 118 -23.17 6.10 21.18
CA LEU A 118 -23.95 5.40 20.16
C LEU A 118 -24.76 4.23 20.73
N VAL A 119 -26.00 4.13 20.25
CA VAL A 119 -26.85 2.95 20.41
C VAL A 119 -27.06 2.34 19.03
N GLU A 120 -26.69 1.10 18.83
CA GLU A 120 -26.86 0.41 17.55
C GLU A 120 -27.82 -0.78 17.70
N GLY A 121 -28.56 -1.08 16.65
CA GLY A 121 -29.42 -2.26 16.66
C GLY A 121 -29.88 -2.66 15.27
N GLN A 122 -29.94 -3.96 15.03
CA GLN A 122 -30.41 -4.51 13.78
C GLN A 122 -31.94 -4.60 13.80
N THR A 123 -32.56 -4.15 12.71
CA THR A 123 -34.02 -4.14 12.53
C THR A 123 -34.37 -4.58 11.12
N LEU A 124 -35.62 -4.98 10.90
CA LEU A 124 -36.21 -5.03 9.58
C LEU A 124 -36.93 -3.71 9.33
N ALA A 125 -36.59 -3.06 8.22
CA ALA A 125 -37.22 -1.85 7.75
C ALA A 125 -38.19 -2.16 6.61
N SER A 126 -39.40 -1.58 6.67
CA SER A 126 -40.42 -1.72 5.64
C SER A 126 -41.02 -0.35 5.30
N GLY A 127 -41.26 -0.15 4.00
CA GLY A 127 -41.88 1.05 3.44
C GLY A 127 -43.11 0.71 2.60
N GLN A 128 -43.61 1.69 1.84
CA GLN A 128 -44.82 1.53 1.03
C GLN A 128 -44.58 0.71 -0.25
N GLY A 129 -43.34 0.65 -0.75
CA GLY A 129 -42.99 -0.10 -1.96
C GLY A 129 -41.83 -1.06 -1.73
N GLY A 130 -42.07 -2.36 -1.68
CA GLY A 130 -41.02 -3.40 -1.65
C GLY A 130 -41.16 -4.42 -0.53
N ALA A 131 -40.42 -5.53 -0.66
CA ALA A 131 -40.22 -6.45 0.46
C ALA A 131 -39.31 -5.78 1.49
N GLY A 132 -39.63 -5.92 2.79
CA GLY A 132 -38.82 -5.33 3.86
C GLY A 132 -37.34 -5.74 3.75
N THR A 133 -36.45 -4.82 4.14
CA THR A 133 -35.00 -5.01 4.08
C THR A 133 -34.39 -4.98 5.48
N GLY A 134 -33.22 -5.59 5.65
CA GLY A 134 -32.45 -5.44 6.88
C GLY A 134 -31.90 -4.01 7.00
N ALA A 135 -31.98 -3.43 8.19
CA ALA A 135 -31.49 -2.10 8.49
C ALA A 135 -30.71 -2.08 9.82
N LEU A 136 -29.62 -1.32 9.84
CA LEU A 136 -28.87 -0.98 11.04
C LEU A 136 -29.29 0.41 11.50
N VAL A 137 -29.96 0.47 12.65
CA VAL A 137 -30.32 1.74 13.29
C VAL A 137 -29.13 2.20 14.12
N ARG A 138 -28.70 3.44 13.90
CA ARG A 138 -27.66 4.13 14.66
C ARG A 138 -28.28 5.32 15.40
N GLY A 139 -28.40 5.18 16.71
CA GLY A 139 -28.86 6.19 17.66
C GLY A 139 -27.76 7.18 17.96
N ILE A 140 -27.88 8.43 17.49
CA ILE A 140 -26.88 9.49 17.68
C ILE A 140 -27.55 10.78 18.15
N ARG A 141 -26.83 11.59 18.93
CA ARG A 141 -27.34 12.89 19.35
C ARG A 141 -27.42 13.85 18.16
N PRO A 142 -28.47 14.69 18.06
CA PRO A 142 -28.57 15.70 17.00
C PRO A 142 -27.31 16.57 16.83
N GLU A 143 -26.77 17.08 17.93
CA GLU A 143 -25.59 17.95 17.95
C GLU A 143 -24.31 17.25 17.49
N ASP A 144 -24.27 15.92 17.58
CA ASP A 144 -23.15 15.10 17.18
C ASP A 144 -23.23 14.71 15.70
N LEU A 145 -24.44 14.49 15.18
CA LEU A 145 -24.66 14.24 13.75
C LEU A 145 -24.23 15.45 12.89
N ASP A 146 -24.42 16.68 13.38
CA ASP A 146 -23.95 17.90 12.71
C ASP A 146 -22.42 17.94 12.53
N LYS A 147 -21.68 17.23 13.38
CA LYS A 147 -20.22 17.10 13.31
C LYS A 147 -19.80 16.01 12.33
N VAL A 148 -20.67 15.05 12.04
CA VAL A 148 -20.46 14.00 11.03
C VAL A 148 -20.80 14.54 9.64
N LYS A 149 -19.87 15.30 9.05
CA LYS A 149 -20.06 15.98 7.75
C LYS A 149 -20.38 15.05 6.59
N THR A 150 -19.94 13.80 6.65
CA THR A 150 -20.25 12.77 5.66
C THR A 150 -21.76 12.57 5.49
N VAL A 151 -22.54 12.74 6.56
CA VAL A 151 -24.00 12.61 6.56
C VAL A 151 -24.67 13.98 6.48
N SER A 152 -24.38 14.87 7.42
CA SER A 152 -25.04 16.18 7.51
C SER A 152 -24.78 17.10 6.32
N GLY A 153 -23.65 16.95 5.64
CA GLY A 153 -23.30 17.70 4.42
C GLY A 153 -23.89 17.12 3.13
N ASN A 154 -24.46 15.91 3.15
CA ASN A 154 -24.89 15.19 1.95
C ASN A 154 -26.37 14.76 2.00
N ILE A 155 -27.24 15.61 2.57
CA ILE A 155 -28.69 15.42 2.51
C ILE A 155 -29.19 15.72 1.09
N LYS A 156 -29.86 14.74 0.47
CA LYS A 156 -30.38 14.85 -0.91
C LYS A 156 -31.84 15.29 -0.96
N SER A 157 -32.62 14.94 0.07
CA SER A 157 -34.04 15.27 0.18
C SER A 157 -34.43 15.41 1.65
N GLY A 158 -35.36 16.33 1.95
CA GLY A 158 -35.75 16.65 3.33
C GLY A 158 -34.73 17.52 4.08
N ASP A 159 -34.75 17.45 5.41
CA ASP A 159 -33.87 18.24 6.28
C ASP A 159 -33.52 17.50 7.59
N LEU A 160 -32.65 18.12 8.39
CA LEU A 160 -32.26 17.63 9.72
C LEU A 160 -33.20 18.11 10.84
N VAL A 161 -34.19 18.96 10.54
CA VAL A 161 -35.03 19.61 11.56
C VAL A 161 -35.89 18.59 12.29
N GLY A 162 -36.53 17.70 11.55
CA GLY A 162 -37.33 16.61 12.15
C GLY A 162 -36.49 15.64 12.98
N PHE A 163 -35.24 15.41 12.57
CA PHE A 163 -34.28 14.59 13.33
C PHE A 163 -33.87 15.29 14.63
N ALA A 164 -33.50 16.58 14.55
CA ALA A 164 -33.10 17.36 15.71
C ALA A 164 -34.21 17.55 16.75
N ALA A 165 -35.47 17.57 16.30
CA ALA A 165 -36.63 17.63 17.17
C ALA A 165 -36.99 16.27 17.84
N GLY A 166 -36.28 15.18 17.52
CA GLY A 166 -36.61 13.85 18.03
C GLY A 166 -37.81 13.19 17.36
N GLN A 167 -38.30 13.73 16.23
CA GLN A 167 -39.60 13.36 15.62
C GLN A 167 -39.47 12.60 14.29
N GLY A 168 -38.25 12.38 13.81
CA GLY A 168 -38.00 11.70 12.55
C GLY A 168 -36.64 11.01 12.50
N VAL A 169 -36.50 10.11 11.53
CA VAL A 169 -35.28 9.36 11.24
C VAL A 169 -34.72 9.78 9.89
N LEU A 170 -33.42 9.63 9.72
CA LEU A 170 -32.76 9.81 8.44
C LEU A 170 -32.44 8.44 7.84
N ILE A 171 -32.68 8.29 6.55
CA ILE A 171 -32.42 7.03 5.83
C ILE A 171 -31.46 7.26 4.67
N GLY A 172 -30.70 6.24 4.29
CA GLY A 172 -29.85 6.30 3.11
C GLY A 172 -30.65 6.29 1.80
N SER A 173 -30.09 6.87 0.74
CA SER A 173 -30.72 6.98 -0.58
C SER A 173 -31.00 5.64 -1.25
N GLY A 174 -30.13 4.65 -1.04
CA GLY A 174 -30.33 3.28 -1.50
C GLY A 174 -31.54 2.62 -0.84
N MET A 175 -31.69 2.79 0.48
CA MET A 175 -32.83 2.27 1.24
C MET A 175 -34.12 2.95 0.83
N ALA A 176 -34.09 4.28 0.68
CA ALA A 176 -35.24 5.05 0.22
C ALA A 176 -35.73 4.56 -1.16
N THR A 177 -34.79 4.31 -2.08
CA THR A 177 -35.10 3.79 -3.42
C THR A 177 -35.68 2.37 -3.36
N GLN A 178 -35.08 1.49 -2.56
CA GLN A 178 -35.51 0.10 -2.42
C GLN A 178 -36.88 -0.05 -1.76
N LEU A 179 -37.19 0.81 -0.78
CA LEU A 179 -38.45 0.81 -0.03
C LEU A 179 -39.52 1.76 -0.62
N GLY A 180 -39.21 2.45 -1.71
CA GLY A 180 -40.09 3.40 -2.38
C GLY A 180 -40.50 4.57 -1.48
N LEU A 181 -39.57 5.07 -0.65
CA LEU A 181 -39.81 6.13 0.33
C LEU A 181 -39.21 7.47 -0.13
N GLN A 182 -39.90 8.56 0.22
CA GLN A 182 -39.44 9.94 0.08
C GLN A 182 -39.37 10.64 1.45
N ALA A 183 -38.70 11.78 1.51
CA ALA A 183 -38.74 12.61 2.71
C ALA A 183 -40.19 13.05 3.01
N GLY A 184 -40.62 12.89 4.26
CA GLY A 184 -42.00 13.08 4.72
C GLY A 184 -42.81 11.79 4.84
N ASP A 185 -42.38 10.70 4.18
CA ASP A 185 -43.04 9.40 4.29
C ASP A 185 -42.76 8.73 5.63
N THR A 186 -43.39 7.57 5.83
CA THR A 186 -43.25 6.78 7.06
C THR A 186 -42.54 5.47 6.78
N ILE A 187 -41.52 5.17 7.57
CA ILE A 187 -40.79 3.90 7.59
C ILE A 187 -41.18 3.12 8.85
N THR A 188 -41.42 1.82 8.70
CA THR A 188 -41.74 0.93 9.83
C THR A 188 -40.53 0.08 10.16
N LEU A 189 -40.10 0.13 11.42
CA LEU A 189 -38.98 -0.64 11.94
C LEU A 189 -39.50 -1.75 12.84
N ILE A 190 -38.98 -2.96 12.60
CA ILE A 190 -39.33 -4.18 13.30
C ILE A 190 -38.06 -4.72 13.95
N SER A 191 -37.99 -4.69 15.28
CA SER A 191 -36.92 -5.33 16.04
C SER A 191 -37.36 -6.72 16.51
N PRO A 192 -36.55 -7.78 16.31
CA PRO A 192 -36.86 -9.10 16.86
C PRO A 192 -36.76 -9.15 18.39
N GLU A 193 -36.03 -8.21 19.00
CA GLU A 193 -35.76 -8.13 20.44
C GLU A 193 -36.79 -7.21 21.13
N GLY A 194 -38.06 -7.60 21.09
CA GLY A 194 -39.12 -6.90 21.81
C GLY A 194 -39.44 -7.53 23.16
N ASP A 195 -40.67 -7.33 23.63
CA ASP A 195 -41.04 -7.67 25.00
C ASP A 195 -41.19 -9.18 25.18
N VAL A 196 -40.62 -9.70 26.27
CA VAL A 196 -40.70 -11.13 26.61
C VAL A 196 -42.05 -11.41 27.27
N THR A 197 -42.85 -12.26 26.63
CA THR A 197 -44.15 -12.71 27.15
C THR A 197 -44.11 -14.22 27.43
N PRO A 198 -45.05 -14.78 28.22
CA PRO A 198 -45.16 -16.22 28.42
C PRO A 198 -45.36 -17.03 27.13
N MET A 199 -45.77 -16.39 26.02
CA MET A 199 -45.99 -17.01 24.71
C MET A 199 -44.81 -16.83 23.74
N GLY A 200 -43.71 -16.18 24.17
CA GLY A 200 -42.55 -15.88 23.34
C GLY A 200 -42.16 -14.41 23.33
N VAL A 201 -41.16 -14.05 22.52
CA VAL A 201 -40.73 -12.66 22.32
C VAL A 201 -41.62 -12.03 21.26
N ASN A 202 -42.35 -10.96 21.62
CA ASN A 202 -43.12 -10.20 20.64
C ASN A 202 -42.20 -9.21 19.93
N PRO A 203 -42.10 -9.22 18.59
CA PRO A 203 -41.31 -8.23 17.86
C PRO A 203 -41.83 -6.82 18.12
N ARG A 204 -40.91 -5.87 18.27
CA ARG A 204 -41.25 -4.47 18.44
C ARG A 204 -41.42 -3.80 17.10
N VAL A 205 -42.63 -3.34 16.79
CA VAL A 205 -42.97 -2.68 15.54
C VAL A 205 -43.31 -1.21 15.81
N LYS A 206 -42.52 -0.28 15.27
CA LYS A 206 -42.80 1.17 15.40
C LYS A 206 -42.52 1.88 14.09
N SER A 207 -43.38 2.84 13.76
CA SER A 207 -43.30 3.64 12.55
C SER A 207 -42.75 5.03 12.86
N TYR A 208 -41.85 5.51 12.01
CA TYR A 208 -41.18 6.80 12.13
C TYR A 208 -41.32 7.60 10.85
N LYS A 209 -41.37 8.94 10.96
CA LYS A 209 -41.31 9.80 9.79
C LYS A 209 -39.87 9.89 9.27
N VAL A 210 -39.72 9.83 7.95
CA VAL A 210 -38.44 10.07 7.28
C VAL A 210 -38.25 11.58 7.18
N SER A 211 -37.42 12.17 8.05
CA SER A 211 -37.15 13.62 8.02
C SER A 211 -36.24 14.02 6.86
N GLY A 212 -35.34 13.12 6.47
CA GLY A 212 -34.40 13.37 5.38
C GLY A 212 -33.76 12.09 4.85
N ILE A 213 -33.25 12.21 3.63
CA ILE A 213 -32.54 11.16 2.90
C ILE A 213 -31.11 11.63 2.66
N PHE A 214 -30.13 10.86 3.13
CA PHE A 214 -28.70 11.15 2.95
C PHE A 214 -28.07 10.23 1.90
N GLU A 215 -26.92 10.63 1.38
CA GLU A 215 -26.11 9.80 0.49
C GLU A 215 -24.63 9.95 0.85
N ILE A 216 -24.02 8.86 1.29
CA ILE A 216 -22.60 8.80 1.67
C ILE A 216 -21.73 8.41 0.46
N GLY A 217 -22.33 7.78 -0.57
CA GLY A 217 -21.64 7.36 -1.78
C GLY A 217 -21.11 5.92 -1.72
N MET A 218 -21.58 5.13 -0.75
CA MET A 218 -21.33 3.69 -0.64
C MET A 218 -22.67 2.97 -0.62
N SER A 219 -22.98 2.25 -1.70
CA SER A 219 -24.29 1.62 -1.90
C SER A 219 -24.74 0.72 -0.75
N GLU A 220 -23.83 -0.03 -0.13
CA GLU A 220 -24.15 -0.88 1.03
C GLU A 220 -24.58 -0.07 2.25
N TYR A 221 -23.92 1.06 2.51
CA TYR A 221 -24.24 1.93 3.64
C TYR A 221 -25.54 2.71 3.36
N ASP A 222 -25.67 3.24 2.14
CA ASP A 222 -26.85 3.96 1.69
C ASP A 222 -28.09 3.05 1.62
N ALA A 223 -27.91 1.73 1.53
CA ALA A 223 -29.00 0.74 1.52
C ALA A 223 -29.40 0.21 2.91
N THR A 224 -28.55 0.35 3.94
CA THR A 224 -28.75 -0.36 5.21
C THR A 224 -28.79 0.53 6.46
N ILE A 225 -28.26 1.75 6.43
CA ILE A 225 -28.16 2.59 7.64
C ILE A 225 -29.37 3.50 7.80
N ILE A 226 -29.86 3.57 9.04
CA ILE A 226 -30.85 4.54 9.51
C ILE A 226 -30.25 5.31 10.69
N TYR A 227 -30.25 6.63 10.65
CA TYR A 227 -29.94 7.45 11.83
C TYR A 227 -31.22 7.76 12.59
N MET A 228 -31.20 7.49 13.88
CA MET A 228 -32.29 7.78 14.83
C MET A 228 -31.76 8.71 15.94
N PRO A 229 -32.58 9.63 16.47
CA PRO A 229 -32.20 10.42 17.62
C PRO A 229 -31.84 9.50 18.81
N LEU A 230 -30.75 9.79 19.51
CA LEU A 230 -30.19 8.90 20.55
C LEU A 230 -31.24 8.49 21.60
N GLU A 231 -32.01 9.45 22.12
CA GLU A 231 -33.04 9.19 23.14
C GLU A 231 -34.12 8.23 22.63
N GLU A 232 -34.55 8.41 21.38
CA GLU A 232 -35.54 7.55 20.74
C GLU A 232 -34.97 6.14 20.48
N ALA A 233 -33.69 6.04 20.07
CA ALA A 233 -33.02 4.76 19.92
C ALA A 233 -32.86 4.02 21.26
N GLN A 234 -32.53 4.74 22.34
CA GLN A 234 -32.47 4.17 23.69
C GLN A 234 -33.81 3.57 24.11
N LEU A 235 -34.92 4.28 23.88
CA LEU A 235 -36.26 3.78 24.16
C LEU A 235 -36.60 2.58 23.26
N TYR A 236 -36.33 2.69 21.96
CA TYR A 236 -36.64 1.65 20.98
C TYR A 236 -35.89 0.33 21.24
N PHE A 237 -34.67 0.37 21.78
CA PHE A 237 -33.85 -0.82 22.09
C PHE A 237 -33.78 -1.19 23.59
N ASN A 238 -34.65 -0.64 24.44
CA ASN A 238 -34.64 -0.90 25.90
C ASN A 238 -33.29 -0.57 26.58
N ALA A 239 -32.61 0.46 26.10
CA ALA A 239 -31.30 0.94 26.58
C ALA A 239 -31.41 2.34 27.20
N GLU A 240 -32.50 2.61 27.93
CA GLU A 240 -32.77 3.90 28.57
C GLU A 240 -31.58 4.38 29.42
N GLY A 241 -31.04 5.56 29.09
CA GLY A 241 -29.89 6.14 29.79
C GLY A 241 -28.57 5.41 29.57
N LEU A 242 -28.51 4.42 28.67
CA LEU A 242 -27.33 3.61 28.37
C LEU A 242 -26.89 3.82 26.92
N VAL A 243 -25.59 3.68 26.67
CA VAL A 243 -25.06 3.53 25.31
C VAL A 243 -24.22 2.27 25.21
N GLN A 244 -24.25 1.62 24.06
CA GLN A 244 -23.54 0.35 23.85
C GLN A 244 -22.06 0.58 23.54
N SER A 245 -21.76 1.70 22.88
CA SER A 245 -20.40 2.07 22.50
C SER A 245 -20.21 3.58 22.45
N ILE A 246 -18.94 4.00 22.51
CA ILE A 246 -18.51 5.36 22.19
C ILE A 246 -17.49 5.26 21.04
N GLU A 247 -17.83 5.83 19.90
CA GLU A 247 -16.97 5.89 18.73
C GLU A 247 -16.07 7.12 18.77
N LEU A 248 -14.76 6.93 18.62
CA LEU A 248 -13.76 7.99 18.63
C LEU A 248 -13.20 8.20 17.23
N PHE A 249 -13.23 9.45 16.76
CA PHE A 249 -12.55 9.89 15.56
C PHE A 249 -11.26 10.57 15.96
N VAL A 250 -10.14 9.93 15.65
CA VAL A 250 -8.79 10.47 15.89
C VAL A 250 -8.21 11.24 14.70
N ASP A 251 -7.22 12.10 14.96
CA ASP A 251 -6.49 12.87 13.94
C ASP A 251 -5.75 11.98 12.93
N ASN A 252 -5.08 10.94 13.42
CA ASN A 252 -4.32 10.01 12.62
C ASN A 252 -4.78 8.56 12.89
N PRO A 253 -5.61 7.97 12.00
CA PRO A 253 -6.12 6.62 12.17
C PRO A 253 -5.04 5.52 12.09
N ASP A 254 -3.88 5.81 11.49
CA ASP A 254 -2.76 4.86 11.44
C ASP A 254 -2.00 4.78 12.77
N ASP A 255 -2.15 5.78 13.66
CA ASP A 255 -1.43 5.90 14.93
C ASP A 255 -2.25 5.46 16.15
N ILE A 256 -3.23 4.56 15.94
CA ILE A 256 -4.14 4.11 17.00
C ILE A 256 -3.42 3.38 18.12
N ASP A 257 -2.33 2.69 17.83
CA ASP A 257 -1.57 1.95 18.85
C ASP A 257 -0.98 2.87 19.92
N ASN A 258 -0.61 4.10 19.56
CA ASN A 258 -0.16 5.13 20.49
C ASN A 258 -1.33 5.86 21.19
N MET A 259 -2.53 5.84 20.61
CA MET A 259 -3.74 6.44 21.19
C MET A 259 -4.41 5.52 22.22
N ARG A 260 -4.41 4.20 22.00
CA ARG A 260 -5.01 3.19 22.88
C ARG A 260 -4.71 3.40 24.37
N PRO A 261 -3.44 3.48 24.83
CA PRO A 261 -3.16 3.65 26.25
C PRO A 261 -3.63 5.00 26.81
N LYS A 262 -3.68 6.07 25.97
CA LYS A 262 -4.18 7.39 26.39
C LYS A 262 -5.70 7.35 26.61
N VAL A 263 -6.41 6.69 25.72
CA VAL A 263 -7.87 6.48 25.80
C VAL A 263 -8.22 5.61 27.01
N GLU A 264 -7.47 4.52 27.25
CA GLU A 264 -7.65 3.67 28.43
C GLU A 264 -7.44 4.45 29.74
N ALA A 265 -6.37 5.24 29.82
CA ALA A 265 -6.10 6.09 30.99
C ALA A 265 -7.20 7.14 31.18
N ALA A 266 -7.68 7.76 30.10
CA ALA A 266 -8.74 8.77 30.14
C ALA A 266 -10.12 8.18 30.49
N ALA A 267 -10.39 6.92 30.15
CA ALA A 267 -11.63 6.22 30.52
C ALA A 267 -11.72 5.94 32.02
N GLY A 268 -10.59 5.69 32.69
CA GLY A 268 -10.53 5.52 34.16
C GLY A 268 -11.37 4.35 34.69
N ARG A 269 -11.67 3.38 33.81
CA ARG A 269 -12.44 2.16 34.07
C ARG A 269 -12.06 1.09 33.06
N GLN A 270 -12.51 -0.15 33.26
CA GLN A 270 -12.21 -1.22 32.33
C GLN A 270 -13.06 -1.09 31.04
N ILE A 271 -12.38 -0.90 29.91
CA ILE A 271 -13.02 -0.79 28.60
C ILE A 271 -12.38 -1.76 27.61
N ALA A 272 -13.18 -2.20 26.64
CA ALA A 272 -12.69 -2.87 25.45
C ALA A 272 -12.57 -1.83 24.35
N ILE A 273 -11.40 -1.76 23.71
CA ILE A 273 -11.17 -0.88 22.58
C ILE A 273 -10.96 -1.74 21.35
N THR A 274 -11.92 -1.69 20.43
CA THR A 274 -11.80 -2.28 19.10
C THR A 274 -11.46 -1.18 18.10
N ASP A 275 -10.44 -1.37 17.28
CA ASP A 275 -10.09 -0.40 16.24
C ASP A 275 -10.62 -0.80 14.85
N TRP A 276 -10.60 0.15 13.91
CA TRP A 276 -11.07 -0.07 12.54
C TRP A 276 -10.34 -1.20 11.80
N ARG A 277 -9.07 -1.49 12.15
CA ARG A 277 -8.27 -2.57 11.54
C ARG A 277 -8.80 -3.92 12.02
N GLN A 278 -9.16 -4.02 13.29
CA GLN A 278 -9.73 -5.23 13.89
C GLN A 278 -11.15 -5.53 13.36
N ARG A 279 -12.01 -4.50 13.24
CA ARG A 279 -13.37 -4.69 12.69
C ARG A 279 -13.36 -5.19 11.24
N ASN A 280 -12.33 -4.85 10.49
CA ASN A 280 -12.14 -5.23 9.08
C ASN A 280 -10.95 -6.19 8.89
N GLN A 281 -10.60 -6.98 9.92
CA GLN A 281 -9.37 -7.77 9.94
C GLN A 281 -9.26 -8.74 8.77
N THR A 282 -10.35 -9.39 8.36
CA THR A 282 -10.36 -10.30 7.20
C THR A 282 -9.95 -9.58 5.92
N PHE A 283 -10.44 -8.35 5.74
CA PHE A 283 -10.14 -7.52 4.58
C PHE A 283 -8.68 -7.02 4.59
N PHE A 284 -8.22 -6.51 5.74
CA PHE A 284 -6.83 -6.04 5.88
C PHE A 284 -5.82 -7.17 5.79
N SER A 285 -6.08 -8.30 6.45
CA SER A 285 -5.23 -9.48 6.36
C SER A 285 -5.14 -9.98 4.91
N ALA A 286 -6.25 -9.96 4.16
CA ALA A 286 -6.25 -10.34 2.76
C ALA A 286 -5.38 -9.40 1.91
N LEU A 287 -5.54 -8.08 2.06
CA LEU A 287 -4.72 -7.08 1.36
C LEU A 287 -3.23 -7.21 1.67
N GLU A 288 -2.87 -7.47 2.93
CA GLU A 288 -1.47 -7.67 3.33
C GLU A 288 -0.87 -8.95 2.74
N VAL A 289 -1.63 -10.05 2.78
CA VAL A 289 -1.20 -11.33 2.18
C VAL A 289 -1.03 -11.15 0.67
N GLU A 290 -1.99 -10.52 -0.01
CA GLU A 290 -1.92 -10.24 -1.45
C GLU A 290 -0.66 -9.43 -1.80
N ARG A 291 -0.40 -8.33 -1.08
CA ARG A 291 0.80 -7.51 -1.28
C ARG A 291 2.08 -8.33 -1.12
N ASN A 292 2.15 -9.16 -0.09
CA ASN A 292 3.33 -10.00 0.17
C ASN A 292 3.54 -11.05 -0.94
N VAL A 293 2.46 -11.69 -1.41
CA VAL A 293 2.51 -12.66 -2.52
C VAL A 293 2.93 -11.98 -3.82
N MET A 294 2.35 -10.81 -4.14
CA MET A 294 2.72 -10.04 -5.33
C MET A 294 4.18 -9.58 -5.26
N PHE A 295 4.65 -9.13 -4.11
CA PHE A 295 6.06 -8.80 -3.88
C PHE A 295 6.98 -10.00 -4.13
N MET A 296 6.62 -11.19 -3.64
CA MET A 296 7.38 -12.42 -3.89
C MET A 296 7.44 -12.78 -5.38
N ILE A 297 6.30 -12.75 -6.08
CA ILE A 297 6.23 -13.07 -7.52
C ILE A 297 7.07 -12.08 -8.34
N LEU A 298 6.94 -10.79 -8.05
CA LEU A 298 7.68 -9.75 -8.76
C LEU A 298 9.18 -9.81 -8.45
N THR A 299 9.56 -10.16 -7.22
CA THR A 299 10.97 -10.42 -6.86
C THR A 299 11.53 -11.59 -7.66
N LEU A 300 10.75 -12.66 -7.87
CA LEU A 300 11.15 -13.79 -8.71
C LEU A 300 11.37 -13.36 -10.16
N ILE A 301 10.53 -12.47 -10.70
CA ILE A 301 10.70 -11.89 -12.04
C ILE A 301 12.02 -11.11 -12.14
N VAL A 302 12.34 -10.28 -11.13
CA VAL A 302 13.62 -9.56 -11.07
C VAL A 302 14.80 -10.52 -10.95
N LEU A 303 14.67 -11.61 -10.18
CA LEU A 303 15.69 -12.64 -10.07
C LEU A 303 15.95 -13.33 -11.42
N VAL A 304 14.90 -13.71 -12.15
CA VAL A 304 15.02 -14.28 -13.51
C VAL A 304 15.69 -13.29 -14.46
N ALA A 305 15.35 -12.00 -14.37
CA ALA A 305 16.04 -10.96 -15.13
C ALA A 305 17.53 -10.83 -14.75
N ALA A 306 17.88 -10.98 -13.47
CA ALA A 306 19.27 -10.97 -13.02
C ALA A 306 20.06 -12.18 -13.53
N LEU A 307 19.43 -13.36 -13.70
CA LEU A 307 20.07 -14.52 -14.32
C LEU A 307 20.48 -14.27 -15.77
N ASN A 308 19.79 -13.39 -16.49
CA ASN A 308 20.20 -12.98 -17.84
C ASN A 308 21.55 -12.24 -17.83
N ILE A 309 21.88 -11.51 -16.75
CA ILE A 309 23.21 -10.91 -16.57
C ILE A 309 24.27 -12.00 -16.53
N ILE A 310 24.00 -13.11 -15.82
CA ILE A 310 24.95 -14.23 -15.70
C ILE A 310 25.29 -14.77 -17.08
N SER A 311 24.27 -15.11 -17.86
CA SER A 311 24.43 -15.62 -19.23
C SER A 311 25.13 -14.61 -20.13
N GLY A 312 24.79 -13.33 -20.04
CA GLY A 312 25.40 -12.26 -20.83
C GLY A 312 26.87 -12.03 -20.50
N LEU A 313 27.23 -12.00 -19.22
CA LEU A 313 28.63 -11.82 -18.81
C LEU A 313 29.47 -13.05 -19.11
N ILE A 314 28.94 -14.27 -18.98
CA ILE A 314 29.68 -15.48 -19.38
C ILE A 314 29.98 -15.45 -20.87
N MET A 315 29.02 -15.03 -21.70
CA MET A 315 29.25 -14.88 -23.13
C MET A 315 30.30 -13.80 -23.42
N LEU A 316 30.19 -12.64 -22.78
CA LEU A 316 31.18 -11.56 -22.91
C LEU A 316 32.60 -12.04 -22.51
N VAL A 317 32.73 -12.84 -21.46
CA VAL A 317 34.02 -13.41 -21.03
C VAL A 317 34.58 -14.36 -22.08
N LYS A 318 33.74 -15.17 -22.72
CA LYS A 318 34.17 -16.08 -23.80
C LYS A 318 34.62 -15.30 -25.03
N ASP A 319 33.83 -14.33 -25.46
CA ASP A 319 34.13 -13.52 -26.65
C ASP A 319 35.36 -12.62 -26.44
N LYS A 320 35.62 -12.20 -25.19
CA LYS A 320 36.78 -11.39 -24.80
C LYS A 320 37.96 -12.22 -24.27
N GLY A 321 37.99 -13.52 -24.53
CA GLY A 321 39.05 -14.42 -24.06
C GLY A 321 40.46 -13.97 -24.46
N SER A 322 40.66 -13.59 -25.73
CA SER A 322 41.95 -13.10 -26.25
C SER A 322 42.34 -11.74 -25.65
N ASP A 323 41.39 -10.80 -25.55
CA ASP A 323 41.59 -9.50 -24.90
C ASP A 323 42.02 -9.67 -23.42
N ILE A 324 41.39 -10.59 -22.69
CA ILE A 324 41.76 -10.94 -21.31
C ILE A 324 43.17 -11.51 -21.24
N ALA A 325 43.53 -12.41 -22.17
CA ALA A 325 44.85 -13.02 -22.22
C ALA A 325 45.96 -11.98 -22.45
N ILE A 326 45.76 -11.05 -23.38
CA ILE A 326 46.70 -9.96 -23.66
C ILE A 326 46.87 -9.06 -22.42
N LEU A 327 45.78 -8.69 -21.76
CA LEU A 327 45.86 -7.90 -20.52
C LEU A 327 46.62 -8.63 -19.42
N ARG A 328 46.42 -9.94 -19.29
CA ARG A 328 47.09 -10.80 -18.31
C ARG A 328 48.59 -10.95 -18.61
N THR A 329 48.99 -11.09 -19.89
CA THR A 329 50.41 -11.15 -20.28
C THR A 329 51.10 -9.80 -20.15
N MET A 330 50.37 -8.69 -20.29
CA MET A 330 50.84 -7.33 -19.99
C MET A 330 50.93 -7.01 -18.49
N GLY A 331 50.57 -7.94 -17.59
CA GLY A 331 50.72 -7.80 -16.14
C GLY A 331 49.45 -7.49 -15.36
N ALA A 332 48.25 -7.55 -15.96
CA ALA A 332 47.01 -7.43 -15.21
C ALA A 332 46.83 -8.61 -14.23
N SER A 333 46.53 -8.30 -12.97
CA SER A 333 46.23 -9.33 -11.97
C SER A 333 44.86 -9.98 -12.20
N SER A 334 44.66 -11.21 -11.73
CA SER A 334 43.34 -11.87 -11.75
C SER A 334 42.28 -11.03 -11.02
N GLY A 335 42.67 -10.36 -9.94
CA GLY A 335 41.79 -9.43 -9.22
C GLY A 335 41.38 -8.21 -10.06
N ALA A 336 42.27 -7.69 -10.91
CA ALA A 336 41.93 -6.60 -11.82
C ALA A 336 40.92 -7.05 -12.89
N ILE A 337 41.10 -8.25 -13.46
CA ILE A 337 40.12 -8.84 -14.40
C ILE A 337 38.77 -9.04 -13.71
N MET A 338 38.75 -9.60 -12.51
CA MET A 338 37.51 -9.79 -11.74
C MET A 338 36.78 -8.46 -11.52
N ARG A 339 37.49 -7.40 -11.12
CA ARG A 339 36.90 -6.07 -10.91
C ARG A 339 36.36 -5.44 -12.19
N ILE A 340 37.04 -5.61 -13.33
CA ILE A 340 36.57 -5.11 -14.63
C ILE A 340 35.21 -5.73 -14.97
N PHE A 341 35.11 -7.06 -14.95
CA PHE A 341 33.85 -7.74 -15.26
C PHE A 341 32.77 -7.49 -14.20
N PHE A 342 33.16 -7.33 -12.94
CA PHE A 342 32.22 -6.91 -11.89
C PHE A 342 31.65 -5.51 -12.16
N MET A 343 32.49 -4.54 -12.51
CA MET A 343 32.06 -3.19 -12.88
C MET A 343 31.15 -3.19 -14.12
N THR A 344 31.43 -4.04 -15.11
CA THR A 344 30.58 -4.18 -16.30
C THR A 344 29.18 -4.66 -15.93
N GLY A 345 29.06 -5.75 -15.15
CA GLY A 345 27.75 -6.25 -14.72
C GLY A 345 27.02 -5.30 -13.76
N ALA A 346 27.75 -4.72 -12.80
CA ALA A 346 27.21 -3.74 -11.87
C ALA A 346 26.70 -2.48 -12.59
N ALA A 347 27.38 -2.01 -13.65
CA ALA A 347 26.91 -0.89 -14.44
C ALA A 347 25.60 -1.20 -15.17
N ILE A 348 25.45 -2.40 -15.75
CA ILE A 348 24.19 -2.84 -16.38
C ILE A 348 23.07 -2.87 -15.33
N GLY A 349 23.34 -3.44 -14.15
CA GLY A 349 22.39 -3.47 -13.03
C GLY A 349 21.97 -2.08 -12.58
N VAL A 350 22.92 -1.19 -12.30
CA VAL A 350 22.66 0.19 -11.85
C VAL A 350 21.88 0.98 -12.90
N VAL A 351 22.31 0.96 -14.16
CA VAL A 351 21.65 1.71 -15.23
C VAL A 351 20.25 1.14 -15.49
N GLY A 352 20.10 -0.18 -15.47
CA GLY A 352 18.81 -0.86 -15.57
C GLY A 352 17.85 -0.50 -14.43
N THR A 353 18.32 -0.53 -13.19
CA THR A 353 17.52 -0.14 -12.02
C THR A 353 17.14 1.33 -12.07
N LEU A 354 18.07 2.24 -12.38
CA LEU A 354 17.76 3.68 -12.51
C LEU A 354 16.75 3.96 -13.62
N ALA A 355 16.92 3.33 -14.78
CA ALA A 355 15.97 3.42 -15.88
C ALA A 355 14.60 2.84 -15.49
N GLY A 356 14.58 1.73 -14.74
CA GLY A 356 13.37 1.11 -14.24
C GLY A 356 12.64 1.98 -13.22
N VAL A 357 13.37 2.62 -12.30
CA VAL A 357 12.80 3.61 -11.36
C VAL A 357 12.21 4.79 -12.12
N LEU A 358 12.96 5.37 -13.06
CA LEU A 358 12.50 6.49 -13.87
C LEU A 358 11.22 6.12 -14.63
N LEU A 359 11.21 4.97 -15.30
CA LEU A 359 10.06 4.46 -16.03
C LEU A 359 8.87 4.20 -15.10
N GLY A 360 9.10 3.54 -13.96
CA GLY A 360 8.07 3.27 -12.96
C GLY A 360 7.43 4.54 -12.42
N VAL A 361 8.24 5.56 -12.08
CA VAL A 361 7.76 6.88 -11.63
C VAL A 361 6.94 7.57 -12.70
N ILE A 362 7.43 7.62 -13.95
CA ILE A 362 6.73 8.24 -15.08
C ILE A 362 5.36 7.58 -15.29
N VAL A 363 5.32 6.23 -15.24
CA VAL A 363 4.07 5.48 -15.38
C VAL A 363 3.13 5.73 -14.21
N CYS A 364 3.61 5.73 -12.97
CA CYS A 364 2.77 5.99 -11.79
C CYS A 364 2.12 7.38 -11.84
N ILE A 365 2.86 8.42 -12.22
CA ILE A 365 2.33 9.79 -12.35
C ILE A 365 1.28 9.90 -13.46
N ASN A 366 1.38 9.06 -14.51
CA ASN A 366 0.47 9.10 -15.65
C ASN A 366 -0.49 7.90 -15.69
N ILE A 367 -0.66 7.18 -14.57
CA ILE A 367 -1.40 5.91 -14.51
C ILE A 367 -2.85 6.08 -15.00
N GLU A 368 -3.50 7.19 -14.65
CA GLU A 368 -4.88 7.48 -15.05
C GLU A 368 -4.99 7.74 -16.55
N LYS A 369 -4.07 8.51 -17.14
CA LYS A 369 -4.04 8.74 -18.59
C LYS A 369 -3.79 7.45 -19.37
N ILE A 370 -2.98 6.56 -18.81
CA ILE A 370 -2.73 5.24 -19.39
C ILE A 370 -4.02 4.40 -19.33
N ARG A 371 -4.71 4.40 -18.19
CA ARG A 371 -6.03 3.74 -18.05
C ARG A 371 -7.04 4.29 -19.07
N GLU A 372 -7.16 5.61 -19.21
CA GLU A 372 -8.05 6.26 -20.18
C GLU A 372 -7.71 5.84 -21.62
N PHE A 373 -6.43 5.81 -21.98
CA PHE A 373 -5.98 5.34 -23.29
C PHE A 373 -6.42 3.90 -23.55
N PHE A 374 -6.22 2.99 -22.60
CA PHE A 374 -6.66 1.60 -22.76
C PHE A 374 -8.18 1.45 -22.78
N SER A 375 -8.91 2.25 -22.01
CA SER A 375 -10.37 2.28 -22.03
C SER A 375 -10.90 2.76 -23.38
N TRP A 376 -10.27 3.77 -23.97
CA TRP A 376 -10.58 4.25 -25.32
C TRP A 376 -10.29 3.17 -26.39
N VAL A 377 -9.15 2.48 -26.32
CA VAL A 377 -8.80 1.40 -27.27
C VAL A 377 -9.72 0.19 -27.13
N SER A 378 -10.07 -0.19 -25.91
CA SER A 378 -10.89 -1.38 -25.63
C SER A 378 -12.40 -1.13 -25.80
N GLY A 379 -12.85 0.12 -25.86
CA GLY A 379 -14.27 0.49 -25.93
C GLY A 379 -15.07 0.12 -24.67
N THR A 380 -14.40 -0.23 -23.57
CA THR A 380 -15.01 -0.63 -22.30
C THR A 380 -14.48 0.23 -21.15
N VAL A 381 -15.33 0.50 -20.16
CA VAL A 381 -14.93 1.15 -18.92
C VAL A 381 -14.19 0.11 -18.07
N LEU A 382 -12.86 0.17 -18.06
CA LEU A 382 -12.02 -0.81 -17.36
C LEU A 382 -12.24 -0.83 -15.84
N PHE A 383 -12.67 0.30 -15.27
CA PHE A 383 -12.96 0.46 -13.84
C PHE A 383 -14.28 1.21 -13.70
N ASP A 384 -15.37 0.47 -13.49
CA ASP A 384 -16.68 1.06 -13.20
C ASP A 384 -16.70 1.57 -11.75
N PRO A 385 -16.91 2.89 -11.53
CA PRO A 385 -16.99 3.46 -10.19
C PRO A 385 -18.10 2.87 -9.31
N GLN A 386 -19.14 2.30 -9.91
CA GLN A 386 -20.25 1.66 -9.19
C GLN A 386 -19.86 0.30 -8.59
N LEU A 387 -18.93 -0.42 -9.23
CA LEU A 387 -18.49 -1.75 -8.79
C LEU A 387 -17.23 -1.70 -7.94
N TYR A 388 -16.28 -0.85 -8.31
CA TYR A 388 -14.97 -0.78 -7.65
C TYR A 388 -14.85 0.36 -6.64
N PHE A 389 -15.89 1.18 -6.48
CA PHE A 389 -15.92 2.33 -5.58
C PHE A 389 -14.81 3.36 -5.84
N LEU A 390 -14.21 3.36 -7.03
CA LEU A 390 -13.10 4.22 -7.42
C LEU A 390 -13.43 5.00 -8.68
N SER A 391 -13.33 6.33 -8.61
CA SER A 391 -13.51 7.21 -9.77
C SER A 391 -12.26 7.26 -10.68
N GLN A 392 -11.09 7.12 -10.07
CA GLN A 392 -9.78 7.15 -10.72
C GLN A 392 -8.91 6.01 -10.18
N LEU A 393 -7.95 5.54 -10.96
CA LEU A 393 -7.00 4.51 -10.56
C LEU A 393 -5.96 5.14 -9.62
N PRO A 394 -5.98 4.82 -8.32
CA PRO A 394 -5.08 5.45 -7.37
C PRO A 394 -3.69 4.81 -7.49
N ALA A 395 -2.65 5.64 -7.50
CA ALA A 395 -1.26 5.18 -7.40
C ALA A 395 -0.50 6.06 -6.41
N GLU A 396 -0.20 5.49 -5.24
CA GLU A 396 0.54 6.17 -4.18
C GLU A 396 1.94 5.59 -4.03
N MET A 397 2.93 6.39 -4.44
CA MET A 397 4.32 5.99 -4.36
C MET A 397 4.88 6.19 -2.94
N SER A 398 5.21 5.08 -2.28
CA SER A 398 5.95 5.10 -1.01
C SER A 398 7.46 5.15 -1.28
N LEU A 399 8.13 6.18 -0.73
CA LEU A 399 9.59 6.31 -0.82
C LEU A 399 10.31 5.10 -0.19
N ARG A 400 9.81 4.61 0.95
CA ARG A 400 10.41 3.47 1.67
C ARG A 400 10.40 2.21 0.81
N GLU A 401 9.28 1.95 0.15
CA GLU A 401 9.09 0.80 -0.72
C GLU A 401 9.87 0.93 -2.03
N THR A 402 9.88 2.11 -2.63
CA THR A 402 10.70 2.36 -3.82
C THR A 402 12.18 2.13 -3.51
N LEU A 403 12.65 2.56 -2.34
CA LEU A 403 14.03 2.36 -1.90
C LEU A 403 14.34 0.87 -1.64
N SER A 404 13.42 0.12 -1.03
CA SER A 404 13.61 -1.32 -0.79
C SER A 404 13.72 -2.10 -2.11
N VAL A 405 12.90 -1.74 -3.10
CA VAL A 405 12.97 -2.28 -4.47
C VAL A 405 14.32 -2.00 -5.12
N VAL A 406 14.81 -0.76 -5.04
CA VAL A 406 16.12 -0.39 -5.58
C VAL A 406 17.25 -1.17 -4.93
N ILE A 407 17.26 -1.24 -3.60
CA ILE A 407 18.29 -1.99 -2.84
C ILE A 407 18.26 -3.46 -3.22
N MET A 408 17.08 -4.07 -3.31
CA MET A 408 16.91 -5.47 -3.67
C MET A 408 17.40 -5.75 -5.09
N ALA A 409 16.97 -4.95 -6.08
CA ALA A 409 17.37 -5.13 -7.48
C ALA A 409 18.89 -4.98 -7.66
N LEU A 410 19.50 -3.97 -7.01
CA LEU A 410 20.95 -3.79 -7.03
C LEU A 410 21.66 -4.98 -6.38
N THR A 411 21.18 -5.44 -5.22
CA THR A 411 21.76 -6.59 -4.52
C THR A 411 21.73 -7.85 -5.40
N LEU A 412 20.58 -8.16 -6.01
CA LEU A 412 20.45 -9.29 -6.91
C LEU A 412 21.36 -9.16 -8.14
N SER A 413 21.45 -7.96 -8.73
CA SER A 413 22.31 -7.72 -9.90
C SER A 413 23.80 -7.87 -9.57
N PHE A 414 24.24 -7.41 -8.40
CA PHE A 414 25.62 -7.53 -7.94
C PHE A 414 25.96 -8.98 -7.63
N LEU A 415 25.07 -9.71 -6.95
CA LEU A 415 25.24 -11.14 -6.67
C LEU A 415 25.34 -11.95 -7.97
N ALA A 416 24.46 -11.70 -8.93
CA ALA A 416 24.50 -12.35 -10.24
C ALA A 416 25.84 -12.10 -10.98
N THR A 417 26.41 -10.92 -10.80
CA THR A 417 27.65 -10.51 -11.48
C THR A 417 28.91 -11.18 -10.90
N ILE A 418 28.91 -11.60 -9.64
CA ILE A 418 30.10 -12.16 -8.96
C ILE A 418 30.59 -13.45 -9.64
N PHE A 419 29.67 -14.37 -9.96
CA PHE A 419 30.05 -15.68 -10.50
C PHE A 419 30.76 -15.59 -11.87
N PRO A 420 30.22 -14.86 -12.88
CA PRO A 420 30.92 -14.65 -14.15
C PRO A 420 32.26 -13.92 -14.00
N ALA A 421 32.33 -12.91 -13.12
CA ALA A 421 33.54 -12.14 -12.90
C ALA A 421 34.67 -13.01 -12.30
N TRP A 422 34.33 -13.87 -11.36
CA TRP A 422 35.27 -14.85 -10.81
C TRP A 422 35.74 -15.84 -11.88
N ARG A 423 34.83 -16.33 -12.72
CA ARG A 423 35.18 -17.23 -13.84
C ARG A 423 36.13 -16.57 -14.84
N ALA A 424 35.94 -15.28 -15.16
CA ALA A 424 36.82 -14.51 -16.03
C ALA A 424 38.26 -14.41 -15.48
N SER A 425 38.39 -14.24 -14.15
CA SER A 425 39.69 -14.08 -13.49
C SER A 425 40.57 -15.34 -13.53
N LYS A 426 39.95 -16.51 -13.78
CA LYS A 426 40.58 -17.84 -13.84
C LYS A 426 40.93 -18.31 -15.24
N LEU A 427 40.73 -17.48 -16.28
CA LEU A 427 41.16 -17.80 -17.63
C LEU A 427 42.70 -17.87 -17.71
N ASP A 428 43.20 -18.97 -18.27
CA ASP A 428 44.62 -19.18 -18.54
C ASP A 428 45.02 -18.44 -19.83
N PRO A 429 45.94 -17.45 -19.76
CA PRO A 429 46.39 -16.69 -20.93
C PRO A 429 46.99 -17.56 -22.03
N VAL A 430 47.64 -18.67 -21.66
CA VAL A 430 48.30 -19.56 -22.62
C VAL A 430 47.28 -20.37 -23.41
N GLN A 431 46.21 -20.83 -22.76
CA GLN A 431 45.14 -21.57 -23.44
C GLN A 431 44.31 -20.65 -24.34
N ALA A 432 44.05 -19.42 -23.91
CA ALA A 432 43.26 -18.47 -24.68
C ALA A 432 43.94 -18.00 -25.98
N LEU A 433 45.27 -17.97 -26.04
CA LEU A 433 46.04 -17.57 -27.23
C LEU A 433 46.43 -18.73 -28.16
N ARG A 434 46.27 -19.99 -27.73
CA ARG A 434 46.69 -21.18 -28.48
C ARG A 434 45.61 -21.73 -29.43
N TYR A 435 44.38 -21.24 -29.32
CA TYR A 435 43.21 -21.72 -30.09
C TYR A 435 42.63 -20.67 -31.04
N GLU A 436 43.35 -19.58 -31.30
CA GLU A 436 43.28 -18.83 -32.58
C GLU A 436 44.27 -19.45 -33.58
#